data_AF-A0A962EFK3-F1
#
_entry.id   AF-A0A962EFK3-F1
#
_cell.length_a   1.000
_cell.length_b   1.000
_cell.length_c   1.000
_cell.angle_alpha   90.00
_cell.angle_beta   90.00
_cell.angle_gamma   90.00
#
_symmetry.space_group_name_H-M   'P 1'
#
loop_
_entity.id
_entity.type
_entity.pdbx_description
1 polymer ?
#
loop_
_entity_poly.entity_id
_entity_poly.type
_entity_poly.pdbx_seq_one_letter_code
_entity_poly.pdbx_strand_id
1 'polypeptide(L)'
;MSADIDWQIGVEIELIAPPGSSRADYARALADACAGRVRSIWHQDTEPSLVGAQGVFENLTQGFEVYDAAGNLVVRCVDDLTLQHDLHRHAAPKPGWWRILSDDPRLLRLIGRHVDPAAQLPEALATVLPVFAAELLPAPDGVYRLIDPAAAPLALAAPLPGERERGCELITPPMRAGQARALTRLLELARRLGFTVPREGATHLHFDAAPLCNAGAIANLVLLLSTHGPALRRLCKTPAHFRRVGTWPGALLSCVNAIDFRSLPWPEAQARLRTLGLSKYCDFNLKNIAYGRESLHTFEVRILPAYLDPEAVLLAAGLFAA
;
A
#
# COMPACT_ATOMS: atom_id res chain seq x y z
N MET A 1 27.09 -8.41 -0.44
CA MET A 1 26.54 -7.48 -1.44
C MET A 1 25.83 -8.30 -2.49
N SER A 2 24.54 -8.58 -2.26
CA SER A 2 23.68 -9.16 -3.29
C SER A 2 23.71 -8.28 -4.55
N ALA A 3 23.82 -8.91 -5.71
CA ALA A 3 23.78 -8.21 -7.00
C ALA A 3 22.41 -7.55 -7.21
N ASP A 4 22.36 -6.50 -8.04
CA ASP A 4 21.11 -5.95 -8.54
C ASP A 4 20.30 -7.06 -9.25
N ILE A 5 18.99 -6.96 -9.15
CA ILE A 5 18.07 -7.93 -9.73
C ILE A 5 17.79 -7.53 -11.17
N ASP A 6 17.92 -8.46 -12.11
CA ASP A 6 17.62 -8.25 -13.53
C ASP A 6 16.10 -8.26 -13.80
N TRP A 7 15.37 -7.44 -13.04
CA TRP A 7 13.94 -7.21 -13.18
C TRP A 7 13.59 -5.84 -12.60
N GLN A 8 12.65 -5.13 -13.23
CA GLN A 8 12.15 -3.87 -12.66
C GLN A 8 11.20 -4.14 -11.49
N ILE A 9 11.57 -3.70 -10.29
CA ILE A 9 10.79 -3.96 -9.07
C ILE A 9 10.41 -2.68 -8.32
N GLY A 10 9.21 -2.65 -7.76
CA GLY A 10 8.82 -1.78 -6.65
C GLY A 10 8.81 -2.57 -5.34
N VAL A 11 9.02 -1.89 -4.23
CA VAL A 11 9.02 -2.50 -2.90
C VAL A 11 8.14 -1.69 -1.96
N GLU A 12 7.29 -2.39 -1.22
CA GLU A 12 6.53 -1.86 -0.08
C GLU A 12 7.08 -2.50 1.20
N ILE A 13 7.41 -1.70 2.22
CA ILE A 13 7.96 -2.20 3.49
C ILE A 13 7.23 -1.51 4.64
N GLU A 14 6.53 -2.30 5.45
CA GLU A 14 5.83 -1.82 6.63
C GLU A 14 6.78 -1.71 7.83
N LEU A 15 6.84 -0.52 8.41
CA LEU A 15 7.65 -0.16 9.56
C LEU A 15 6.80 0.58 10.60
N ILE A 16 7.34 0.73 11.81
CA ILE A 16 6.77 1.58 12.85
C ILE A 16 7.82 2.54 13.40
N ALA A 17 7.47 3.82 13.46
CA ALA A 17 8.30 4.85 14.09
C ALA A 17 8.40 4.62 15.61
N PRO A 18 9.51 4.98 16.27
CA PRO A 18 9.58 4.94 17.71
C PRO A 18 8.57 5.92 18.36
N PRO A 19 8.15 5.71 19.62
CA PRO A 19 7.30 6.65 20.34
C PRO A 19 7.88 8.08 20.32
N GLY A 20 7.01 9.07 20.11
CA GLY A 20 7.41 10.47 19.96
C GLY A 20 7.81 10.89 18.54
N SER A 21 8.07 9.94 17.63
CA SER A 21 8.34 10.18 16.20
C SER A 21 7.12 9.83 15.33
N SER A 22 7.25 9.96 14.02
CA SER A 22 6.19 9.74 13.03
C SER A 22 6.77 9.42 11.64
N ARG A 23 5.91 8.96 10.72
CA ARG A 23 6.28 8.83 9.29
C ARG A 23 6.68 10.17 8.65
N ALA A 24 6.22 11.30 9.17
CA ALA A 24 6.63 12.62 8.70
C ALA A 24 8.09 12.94 9.07
N ASP A 25 8.55 12.48 10.23
CA ASP A 25 9.94 12.65 10.67
C ASP A 25 10.91 11.90 9.77
N TYR A 26 10.56 10.66 9.39
CA TYR A 26 11.31 9.89 8.41
C TYR A 26 11.36 10.59 7.04
N ALA A 27 10.21 11.05 6.54
CA ALA A 27 10.13 11.73 5.25
C ALA A 27 11.02 12.98 5.20
N ARG A 28 11.00 13.79 6.27
CA ARG A 28 11.85 14.99 6.39
C ARG A 28 13.34 14.64 6.46
N ALA A 29 13.72 13.71 7.33
CA ALA A 29 15.12 13.29 7.45
C ALA A 29 15.67 12.71 6.13
N LEU A 30 14.83 12.02 5.35
CA LEU A 30 15.23 11.52 4.04
C LEU A 30 15.38 12.63 3.00
N ALA A 31 14.45 13.58 2.98
CA ALA A 31 14.55 14.77 2.13
C ALA A 31 15.83 15.55 2.42
N ASP A 32 16.15 15.80 3.70
CA ASP A 32 17.37 16.48 4.10
C ASP A 32 18.63 15.71 3.62
N ALA A 33 18.64 14.39 3.79
CA ALA A 33 19.74 13.53 3.37
C ALA A 33 19.95 13.48 1.84
N CYS A 34 18.94 13.80 1.03
CA CYS A 34 19.04 13.85 -0.43
C CYS A 34 18.95 15.27 -1.01
N ALA A 35 19.07 16.31 -0.17
CA ALA A 35 18.89 17.72 -0.54
C ALA A 35 17.58 17.95 -1.32
N GLY A 36 16.54 17.23 -0.91
CA GLY A 36 15.26 17.11 -1.57
C GLY A 36 14.15 17.89 -0.91
N ARG A 37 12.91 17.46 -1.13
CA ARG A 37 11.71 18.06 -0.52
C ARG A 37 10.66 17.02 -0.18
N VAL A 38 9.82 17.35 0.80
CA VAL A 38 8.64 16.56 1.17
C VAL A 38 7.38 17.20 0.59
N ARG A 39 6.45 16.38 0.10
CA ARG A 39 5.09 16.78 -0.25
C ARG A 39 4.10 15.94 0.54
N SER A 40 3.22 16.58 1.30
CA SER A 40 2.09 15.90 1.93
C SER A 40 1.11 15.40 0.88
N ILE A 41 0.58 14.20 1.07
CA ILE A 41 -0.41 13.57 0.20
C ILE A 41 -1.51 12.93 1.03
N TRP A 42 -2.67 12.71 0.40
CA TRP A 42 -3.65 11.77 0.92
C TRP A 42 -3.33 10.36 0.44
N HIS A 43 -3.25 9.42 1.38
CA HIS A 43 -3.19 8.00 1.11
C HIS A 43 -4.57 7.39 1.36
N GLN A 44 -5.08 6.65 0.38
CA GLN A 44 -6.37 5.97 0.49
C GLN A 44 -6.16 4.52 0.93
N ASP A 45 -6.81 4.14 2.04
CA ASP A 45 -6.87 2.77 2.53
C ASP A 45 -8.30 2.42 2.98
N THR A 46 -8.55 1.16 3.33
CA THR A 46 -9.86 0.66 3.74
C THR A 46 -9.79 0.01 5.12
N GLU A 47 -10.77 0.30 5.96
CA GLU A 47 -10.97 -0.41 7.23
C GLU A 47 -12.32 -1.16 7.22
N PRO A 48 -12.42 -2.34 7.86
CA PRO A 48 -13.71 -2.98 8.05
C PRO A 48 -14.67 -2.06 8.83
N SER A 49 -15.91 -1.95 8.36
CA SER A 49 -16.92 -1.20 9.11
C SER A 49 -17.33 -1.98 10.35
N LEU A 50 -17.41 -1.29 11.49
CA LEU A 50 -17.99 -1.82 12.73
C LEU A 50 -19.51 -1.55 12.82
N VAL A 51 -20.09 -0.88 11.82
CA VAL A 51 -21.49 -0.43 11.80
C VAL A 51 -22.26 -1.11 10.66
N GLY A 52 -23.25 -1.93 11.01
CA GLY A 52 -24.31 -2.40 10.10
C GLY A 52 -23.87 -3.23 8.88
N ALA A 53 -24.70 -3.22 7.83
CA ALA A 53 -24.54 -3.98 6.59
C ALA A 53 -23.49 -3.39 5.61
N GLN A 54 -22.90 -2.23 5.91
CA GLN A 54 -21.75 -1.72 5.17
C GLN A 54 -20.51 -2.54 5.53
N GLY A 55 -19.79 -3.06 4.52
CA GLY A 55 -18.65 -3.95 4.76
C GLY A 55 -17.34 -3.23 5.09
N VAL A 56 -17.15 -1.99 4.62
CA VAL A 56 -15.89 -1.24 4.73
C VAL A 56 -16.13 0.27 4.76
N PHE A 57 -15.25 1.00 5.45
CA PHE A 57 -15.10 2.45 5.29
C PHE A 57 -13.82 2.76 4.53
N GLU A 58 -13.93 3.69 3.61
CA GLU A 58 -12.81 4.25 2.87
C GLU A 58 -12.18 5.36 3.73
N ASN A 59 -10.86 5.35 3.82
CA ASN A 59 -10.06 6.27 4.65
C ASN A 59 -9.10 7.06 3.77
N LEU A 60 -8.98 8.36 4.00
CA LEU A 60 -7.82 9.15 3.64
C LEU A 60 -7.02 9.43 4.90
N THR A 61 -5.77 8.97 4.91
CA THR A 61 -4.79 9.29 5.95
C THR A 61 -3.68 10.14 5.34
N GLN A 62 -3.03 10.96 6.15
CA GLN A 62 -1.88 11.73 5.68
C GLN A 62 -0.68 10.83 5.43
N GLY A 63 -0.12 10.97 4.23
CA GLY A 63 1.16 10.39 3.81
C GLY A 63 2.09 11.45 3.25
N PHE A 64 3.31 11.04 2.89
CA PHE A 64 4.36 11.95 2.46
C PHE A 64 5.12 11.37 1.28
N GLU A 65 5.27 12.15 0.21
CA GLU A 65 6.18 11.85 -0.89
C GLU A 65 7.49 12.59 -0.68
N VAL A 66 8.60 11.88 -0.80
CA VAL A 66 9.93 12.46 -0.74
C VAL A 66 10.49 12.55 -2.15
N TYR A 67 10.93 13.74 -2.55
CA TYR A 67 11.59 14.00 -3.82
C TYR A 67 13.06 14.31 -3.58
N ASP A 68 13.96 13.89 -4.47
CA ASP A 68 15.37 14.30 -4.43
C ASP A 68 15.59 15.71 -4.99
N ALA A 69 16.84 16.18 -4.95
CA ALA A 69 17.24 17.48 -5.51
C ALA A 69 16.93 17.65 -7.01
N ALA A 70 16.84 16.55 -7.76
CA ALA A 70 16.49 16.56 -9.18
C ALA A 70 14.98 16.50 -9.42
N GLY A 71 14.17 16.41 -8.36
CA GLY A 71 12.71 16.33 -8.43
C GLY A 71 12.17 14.93 -8.70
N ASN A 72 12.99 13.88 -8.61
CA ASN A 72 12.53 12.50 -8.76
C ASN A 72 11.91 12.00 -7.46
N LEU A 73 10.81 11.25 -7.56
CA LEU A 73 10.22 10.57 -6.41
C LEU A 73 11.21 9.52 -5.88
N VAL A 74 11.51 9.59 -4.59
CA VAL A 74 12.39 8.65 -3.89
C VAL A 74 11.58 7.55 -3.20
N VAL A 75 10.54 7.94 -2.46
CA VAL A 75 9.71 7.02 -1.67
C VAL A 75 8.41 7.74 -1.29
N ARG A 76 7.34 6.96 -1.08
CA ARG A 76 6.16 7.42 -0.33
C ARG A 76 6.19 6.81 1.07
N CYS A 77 5.89 7.61 2.07
CA CYS A 77 5.76 7.20 3.46
C CYS A 77 4.28 7.34 3.82
N VAL A 78 3.56 6.23 3.85
CA VAL A 78 2.11 6.21 4.06
C VAL A 78 1.74 5.41 5.30
N ASP A 79 0.46 5.44 5.65
CA ASP A 79 -0.07 4.66 6.75
C ASP A 79 -0.59 3.32 6.23
N ASP A 80 -0.44 2.24 7.00
CA ASP A 80 -1.11 0.95 6.72
C ASP A 80 -2.05 0.62 7.89
N LEU A 81 -3.37 0.61 7.63
CA LEU A 81 -4.40 0.44 8.66
C LEU A 81 -4.38 -0.93 9.34
N THR A 82 -3.62 -1.90 8.83
CA THR A 82 -3.45 -3.22 9.43
C THR A 82 -2.44 -3.26 10.58
N LEU A 83 -1.53 -2.28 10.67
CA LEU A 83 -0.56 -2.17 11.78
C LEU A 83 -1.28 -1.77 13.08
N GLN A 84 -1.42 -2.67 14.04
CA GLN A 84 -2.27 -2.42 15.20
C GLN A 84 -1.61 -2.82 16.52
N HIS A 85 -0.80 -3.87 16.53
CA HIS A 85 -0.27 -4.45 17.76
C HIS A 85 0.67 -3.50 18.51
N ASP A 86 1.56 -2.84 17.76
CA ASP A 86 2.65 -2.03 18.32
C ASP A 86 2.24 -0.56 18.56
N LEU A 87 0.95 -0.26 18.39
CA LEU A 87 0.35 1.07 18.58
C LEU A 87 -0.51 1.13 19.83
N HIS A 88 -0.43 2.26 20.54
CA HIS A 88 -1.27 2.49 21.71
C HIS A 88 -2.65 3.03 21.30
N ARG A 89 -3.62 2.13 21.12
CA ARG A 89 -4.98 2.45 20.62
C ARG A 89 -5.72 3.57 21.36
N HIS A 90 -5.44 3.75 22.66
CA HIS A 90 -6.08 4.75 23.50
C HIS A 90 -5.26 6.05 23.66
N ALA A 91 -4.12 6.15 22.98
CA ALA A 91 -3.36 7.39 22.96
C ALA A 91 -4.17 8.51 22.31
N ALA A 92 -4.04 9.70 22.88
CA ALA A 92 -4.66 10.89 22.34
C ALA A 92 -4.11 11.18 20.93
N PRO A 93 -4.96 11.66 19.99
CA PRO A 93 -4.50 12.13 18.69
C PRO A 93 -3.42 13.20 18.81
N LYS A 94 -2.42 13.18 17.92
CA LYS A 94 -1.45 14.27 17.82
C LYS A 94 -2.05 15.44 17.02
N PRO A 95 -1.84 16.70 17.45
CA PRO A 95 -2.21 17.87 16.66
C PRO A 95 -1.60 17.82 15.26
N GLY A 96 -2.35 18.24 14.24
CA GLY A 96 -1.89 18.20 12.85
C GLY A 96 -2.11 16.86 12.14
N TRP A 97 -2.56 15.82 12.86
CA TRP A 97 -2.83 14.50 12.30
C TRP A 97 -4.32 14.21 12.23
N TRP A 98 -4.81 13.86 11.05
CA TRP A 98 -6.23 13.62 10.82
C TRP A 98 -6.49 12.58 9.73
N ARG A 99 -7.73 12.11 9.68
CA ARG A 99 -8.26 11.27 8.62
C ARG A 99 -9.60 11.76 8.13
N ILE A 100 -9.94 11.40 6.89
CA ILE A 100 -11.27 11.61 6.30
C ILE A 100 -11.85 10.25 5.93
N LEU A 101 -13.11 10.03 6.29
CA LEU A 101 -13.83 8.78 6.16
C LEU A 101 -15.04 8.98 5.26
N SER A 102 -15.33 8.02 4.38
CA SER A 102 -16.60 7.95 3.65
C SER A 102 -16.94 6.50 3.38
N ASP A 103 -18.22 6.19 3.23
CA ASP A 103 -18.69 4.91 2.72
C ASP A 103 -18.75 4.86 1.19
N ASP A 104 -18.48 5.99 0.51
CA ASP A 104 -18.37 6.05 -0.95
C ASP A 104 -16.93 6.42 -1.38
N PRO A 105 -16.19 5.50 -2.02
CA PRO A 105 -14.83 5.77 -2.49
C PRO A 105 -14.76 6.86 -3.57
N ARG A 106 -15.86 7.14 -4.28
CA ARG A 106 -15.93 8.21 -5.29
C ARG A 106 -15.97 9.58 -4.61
N LEU A 107 -16.79 9.73 -3.57
CA LEU A 107 -16.85 10.96 -2.77
C LEU A 107 -15.50 11.22 -2.11
N LEU A 108 -14.92 10.19 -1.50
CA LEU A 108 -13.64 10.33 -0.83
C LEU A 108 -12.51 10.74 -1.78
N ARG A 109 -12.43 10.14 -2.98
CA ARG A 109 -11.46 10.56 -4.01
C ARG A 109 -11.67 11.99 -4.47
N LEU A 110 -12.93 12.45 -4.59
CA LEU A 110 -13.21 13.82 -4.97
C LEU A 110 -12.78 14.78 -3.87
N ILE A 111 -13.11 14.49 -2.61
CA ILE A 111 -12.66 15.27 -1.45
C ILE A 111 -11.14 15.35 -1.40
N GLY A 112 -10.43 14.22 -1.51
CA GLY A 112 -8.96 14.18 -1.49
C GLY A 112 -8.27 14.94 -2.63
N ARG A 113 -8.99 15.31 -3.71
CA ARG A 113 -8.44 16.17 -4.78
C ARG A 113 -8.54 17.66 -4.48
N HIS A 114 -9.44 18.06 -3.58
CA HIS A 114 -9.70 19.47 -3.25
C HIS A 114 -9.11 19.87 -1.90
N VAL A 115 -9.01 18.92 -0.97
CA VAL A 115 -8.50 19.15 0.39
C VAL A 115 -6.98 19.03 0.40
N ASP A 116 -6.28 20.07 0.83
CA ASP A 116 -4.82 20.03 1.04
C ASP A 116 -4.49 19.20 2.31
N PRO A 117 -3.73 18.10 2.20
CA PRO A 117 -3.34 17.27 3.34
C PRO A 117 -2.41 17.97 4.35
N ALA A 118 -1.81 19.11 4.00
CA ALA A 118 -0.97 19.91 4.89
C ALA A 118 -1.71 21.04 5.61
N ALA A 119 -2.90 21.42 5.16
CA ALA A 119 -3.69 22.52 5.72
C ALA A 119 -4.48 22.10 6.97
N GLN A 120 -4.81 23.02 7.87
CA GLN A 120 -5.61 22.71 9.06
C GLN A 120 -6.99 22.18 8.65
N LEU A 121 -7.48 21.16 9.36
CA LEU A 121 -8.63 20.36 8.91
C LEU A 121 -9.89 21.19 8.54
N PRO A 122 -10.35 22.18 9.34
CA PRO A 122 -11.54 22.96 8.97
C PRO A 122 -11.33 23.81 7.72
N GLU A 123 -10.15 24.43 7.59
CA GLU A 123 -9.77 25.25 6.44
C GLU A 123 -9.64 24.39 5.18
N ALA A 124 -9.03 23.21 5.33
CA ALA A 124 -8.87 22.25 4.27
C ALA A 124 -10.23 21.75 3.75
N LEU A 125 -11.19 21.45 4.66
CA LEU A 125 -12.55 21.03 4.30
C LEU A 125 -13.42 22.18 3.75
N ALA A 126 -13.13 23.44 4.08
CA ALA A 126 -13.85 24.58 3.50
C ALA A 126 -13.77 24.60 1.96
N THR A 127 -12.69 24.04 1.39
CA THR A 127 -12.48 23.95 -0.07
C THR A 127 -13.49 23.05 -0.78
N VAL A 128 -14.10 22.08 -0.08
CA VAL A 128 -15.07 21.14 -0.67
C VAL A 128 -16.53 21.57 -0.51
N LEU A 129 -16.82 22.57 0.34
CA LEU A 129 -18.21 23.02 0.57
C LEU A 129 -18.90 23.46 -0.73
N PRO A 130 -18.27 24.28 -1.61
CA PRO A 130 -18.91 24.70 -2.86
C PRO A 130 -19.12 23.54 -3.85
N VAL A 131 -18.28 22.49 -3.79
CA VAL A 131 -18.35 21.34 -4.70
C VAL A 131 -19.63 20.53 -4.49
N PHE A 132 -20.05 20.40 -3.23
CA PHE A 132 -21.20 19.58 -2.85
C PHE A 132 -22.42 20.41 -2.41
N ALA A 133 -22.32 21.75 -2.43
CA ALA A 133 -23.21 22.64 -1.69
C ALA A 133 -23.37 22.20 -0.22
N ALA A 134 -22.25 21.75 0.37
CA ALA A 134 -22.24 21.08 1.67
C ALA A 134 -22.11 22.05 2.84
N GLU A 135 -22.46 21.54 4.02
CA GLU A 135 -22.21 22.18 5.30
C GLU A 135 -21.21 21.35 6.12
N LEU A 136 -20.37 22.04 6.90
CA LEU A 136 -19.44 21.43 7.84
C LEU A 136 -19.96 21.60 9.27
N LEU A 137 -20.41 20.51 9.88
CA LEU A 137 -20.93 20.51 11.23
C LEU A 137 -19.87 20.02 12.22
N PRO A 138 -19.49 20.81 13.24
CA PRO A 138 -18.64 20.32 14.32
C PRO A 138 -19.37 19.27 15.16
N ALA A 139 -18.62 18.29 15.64
CA ALA A 139 -19.06 17.23 16.54
C ALA A 139 -18.03 17.09 17.69
N PRO A 140 -18.35 16.31 18.75
CA PRO A 140 -17.42 16.08 19.86
C PRO A 140 -16.05 15.55 19.41
N ASP A 141 -15.05 15.72 20.27
CA ASP A 141 -13.69 15.17 20.08
C ASP A 141 -12.96 15.65 18.82
N GLY A 142 -13.29 16.86 18.34
CA GLY A 142 -12.67 17.47 17.17
C GLY A 142 -13.11 16.86 15.84
N VAL A 143 -14.21 16.10 15.84
CA VAL A 143 -14.80 15.51 14.63
C VAL A 143 -15.59 16.57 13.86
N TYR A 144 -15.56 16.50 12.54
CA TYR A 144 -16.37 17.31 11.64
C TYR A 144 -17.17 16.40 10.70
N ARG A 145 -18.43 16.75 10.48
CA ARG A 145 -19.32 16.05 9.54
C ARG A 145 -19.56 16.93 8.33
N LEU A 146 -19.24 16.40 7.16
CA LEU A 146 -19.58 17.02 5.88
C LEU A 146 -20.92 16.44 5.43
N ILE A 147 -21.94 17.29 5.30
CA ILE A 147 -23.29 16.90 4.90
C ILE A 147 -23.75 17.67 3.67
N ASP A 148 -24.63 17.07 2.87
CA ASP A 148 -25.23 17.73 1.70
C ASP A 148 -26.46 18.60 2.10
N PRO A 149 -27.09 19.33 1.15
CA PRO A 149 -28.30 20.12 1.41
C PRO A 149 -29.51 19.32 1.92
N ALA A 150 -29.55 18.01 1.70
CA ALA A 150 -30.58 17.11 2.21
C ALA A 150 -30.20 16.52 3.59
N ALA A 151 -29.12 17.01 4.21
CA ALA A 151 -28.52 16.52 5.44
C ALA A 151 -28.01 15.07 5.37
N ALA A 152 -27.77 14.55 4.16
CA ALA A 152 -27.14 13.25 3.99
C ALA A 152 -25.63 13.34 4.24
N PRO A 153 -25.02 12.34 4.91
CA PRO A 153 -23.59 12.35 5.18
C PRO A 153 -22.78 12.12 3.91
N LEU A 154 -21.78 12.97 3.67
CA LEU A 154 -20.81 12.82 2.57
C LEU A 154 -19.49 12.24 3.07
N ALA A 155 -18.99 12.77 4.19
CA ALA A 155 -17.76 12.31 4.84
C ALA A 155 -17.71 12.72 6.30
N LEU A 156 -16.87 12.02 7.06
CA LEU A 156 -16.47 12.38 8.43
C LEU A 156 -14.98 12.70 8.43
N ALA A 157 -14.60 13.78 9.06
CA ALA A 157 -13.20 14.11 9.29
C ALA A 157 -12.91 14.09 10.79
N ALA A 158 -11.82 13.47 11.19
CA ALA A 158 -11.51 13.27 12.60
C ALA A 158 -9.99 13.34 12.85
N PRO A 159 -9.56 13.76 14.05
CA PRO A 159 -8.18 13.58 14.47
C PRO A 159 -7.77 12.11 14.35
N LEU A 160 -6.52 11.87 13.94
CA LEU A 160 -6.01 10.52 13.73
C LEU A 160 -5.64 9.91 15.10
N PRO A 161 -6.37 8.89 15.60
CA PRO A 161 -6.22 8.43 16.97
C PRO A 161 -5.11 7.39 17.11
N GLY A 162 -4.78 7.03 18.35
CA GLY A 162 -4.12 5.76 18.65
C GLY A 162 -2.71 5.61 18.09
N GLU A 163 -1.91 6.68 18.13
CA GLU A 163 -0.52 6.72 17.64
C GLU A 163 -0.35 6.38 16.15
N ARG A 164 -1.43 6.40 15.37
CA ARG A 164 -1.43 5.99 13.97
C ARG A 164 -0.50 6.82 13.09
N GLU A 165 0.00 7.98 13.53
CA GLU A 165 1.06 8.72 12.83
C GLU A 165 2.41 7.98 12.78
N ARG A 166 2.60 6.96 13.64
CA ARG A 166 3.82 6.16 13.72
C ARG A 166 3.89 5.05 12.68
N GLY A 167 2.74 4.55 12.21
CA GLY A 167 2.71 3.55 11.14
C GLY A 167 3.43 4.08 9.89
N CYS A 168 4.25 3.29 9.23
CA CYS A 168 4.99 3.79 8.07
C CYS A 168 5.22 2.67 7.07
N GLU A 169 4.41 2.64 6.02
CA GLU A 169 4.71 1.87 4.83
C GLU A 169 5.57 2.71 3.89
N LEU A 170 6.77 2.22 3.59
CA LEU A 170 7.67 2.78 2.60
C LEU A 170 7.37 2.16 1.24
N ILE A 171 6.92 2.97 0.28
CA ILE A 171 6.62 2.54 -1.09
C ILE A 171 7.62 3.17 -2.04
N THR A 172 8.47 2.36 -2.67
CA THR A 172 9.45 2.85 -3.66
C THR A 172 8.80 3.10 -5.02
N PRO A 173 9.34 4.01 -5.86
CA PRO A 173 9.10 3.93 -7.30
C PRO A 173 9.64 2.60 -7.86
N PRO A 174 9.21 2.19 -9.06
CA PRO A 174 9.78 1.02 -9.72
C PRO A 174 11.24 1.27 -10.11
N MET A 175 12.14 0.36 -9.73
CA MET A 175 13.58 0.44 -9.92
C MET A 175 14.06 -0.67 -10.85
N ARG A 176 14.76 -0.30 -11.92
CA ARG A 176 15.38 -1.26 -12.86
C ARG A 176 16.85 -1.53 -12.55
N ALA A 177 17.53 -0.58 -11.91
CA ALA A 177 18.93 -0.68 -11.52
C ALA A 177 19.16 0.10 -10.22
N GLY A 178 20.25 -0.20 -9.51
CA GLY A 178 20.61 0.46 -8.26
C GLY A 178 19.67 0.13 -7.10
N GLN A 179 18.93 -1.00 -7.19
CA GLN A 179 18.00 -1.46 -6.16
C GLN A 179 18.73 -1.56 -4.82
N ALA A 180 19.94 -2.13 -4.82
CA ALA A 180 20.71 -2.30 -3.60
C ALA A 180 21.04 -0.97 -2.91
N ARG A 181 21.51 0.01 -3.68
CA ARG A 181 21.83 1.36 -3.19
C ARG A 181 20.58 2.07 -2.67
N ALA A 182 19.47 1.99 -3.41
CA ALA A 182 18.23 2.65 -3.04
C ALA A 182 17.65 2.09 -1.74
N LEU A 183 17.53 0.77 -1.62
CA LEU A 183 17.01 0.10 -0.43
C LEU A 183 17.93 0.32 0.79
N THR A 184 19.25 0.26 0.59
CA THR A 184 20.22 0.56 1.65
C THR A 184 20.02 1.96 2.21
N ARG A 185 19.92 2.97 1.33
CA ARG A 185 19.68 4.36 1.75
C ARG A 185 18.42 4.51 2.60
N LEU A 186 17.32 3.87 2.19
CA LEU A 186 16.03 3.94 2.89
C LEU A 186 16.10 3.25 4.26
N LEU A 187 16.50 1.99 4.27
CA LEU A 187 16.42 1.15 5.46
C LEU A 187 17.50 1.48 6.50
N GLU A 188 18.69 1.91 6.08
CA GLU A 188 19.68 2.40 7.04
C GLU A 188 19.23 3.69 7.72
N LEU A 189 18.55 4.59 7.01
CA LEU A 189 17.97 5.79 7.62
C LEU A 189 16.88 5.40 8.63
N ALA A 190 15.99 4.47 8.25
CA ALA A 190 14.95 3.97 9.15
C ALA A 190 15.56 3.43 10.45
N ARG A 191 16.61 2.61 10.34
CA ARG A 191 17.36 2.07 11.48
C ARG A 191 17.98 3.17 12.34
N ARG A 192 18.65 4.17 11.73
CA ARG A 192 19.26 5.30 12.46
C ARG A 192 18.22 6.11 13.23
N LEU A 193 17.02 6.25 12.69
CA LEU A 193 15.89 6.94 13.31
C LEU A 193 15.12 6.06 14.32
N GLY A 194 15.54 4.81 14.52
CA GLY A 194 14.93 3.90 15.50
C GLY A 194 13.61 3.27 15.04
N PHE A 195 13.32 3.26 13.74
CA PHE A 195 12.17 2.52 13.21
C PHE A 195 12.38 1.03 13.40
N THR A 196 11.30 0.31 13.70
CA THR A 196 11.32 -1.14 13.89
C THR A 196 10.34 -1.83 12.94
N VAL A 197 10.50 -3.14 12.79
CA VAL A 197 9.52 -3.99 12.11
C VAL A 197 8.34 -4.24 13.06
N PRO A 198 7.09 -3.86 12.70
CA PRO A 198 5.92 -4.15 13.51
C PRO A 198 5.55 -5.63 13.43
N ARG A 199 4.77 -6.12 14.40
CA ARG A 199 4.32 -7.52 14.44
C ARG A 199 3.54 -7.89 13.20
N GLU A 200 2.60 -7.05 12.75
CA GLU A 200 1.83 -7.30 11.53
C GLU A 200 2.64 -7.07 10.24
N GLY A 201 3.84 -6.49 10.35
CA GLY A 201 4.65 -5.99 9.25
C GLY A 201 4.91 -7.00 8.14
N ALA A 202 4.66 -6.57 6.91
CA ALA A 202 4.99 -7.28 5.68
C ALA A 202 5.97 -6.50 4.78
N THR A 203 6.57 -7.23 3.83
CA THR A 203 7.21 -6.64 2.66
C THR A 203 6.49 -7.16 1.42
N HIS A 204 6.06 -6.25 0.54
CA HIS A 204 5.52 -6.62 -0.76
C HIS A 204 6.55 -6.31 -1.85
N LEU A 205 6.74 -7.26 -2.77
CA LEU A 205 7.57 -7.06 -3.96
C LEU A 205 6.67 -6.98 -5.17
N HIS A 206 6.84 -5.93 -5.96
CA HIS A 206 6.08 -5.67 -7.17
C HIS A 206 6.99 -5.78 -8.38
N PHE A 207 6.91 -6.90 -9.09
CA PHE A 207 7.64 -7.13 -10.34
C PHE A 207 6.85 -6.56 -11.51
N ASP A 208 7.52 -5.86 -12.44
CA ASP A 208 6.91 -5.46 -13.71
C ASP A 208 6.28 -6.68 -14.41
N ALA A 209 5.00 -6.58 -14.75
CA ALA A 209 4.26 -7.69 -15.32
C ALA A 209 4.42 -7.82 -16.84
N ALA A 210 5.02 -6.84 -17.53
CA ALA A 210 5.12 -6.87 -18.99
C ALA A 210 5.75 -8.18 -19.54
N PRO A 211 6.83 -8.74 -18.95
CA PRO A 211 7.38 -10.02 -19.41
C PRO A 211 6.44 -11.22 -19.19
N LEU A 212 5.48 -11.10 -18.28
CA LEU A 212 4.49 -12.13 -17.94
C LEU A 212 3.22 -12.04 -18.79
N CYS A 213 3.08 -11.03 -19.68
CA CYS A 213 1.94 -10.84 -20.57
C CYS A 213 1.91 -11.86 -21.74
N ASN A 214 1.92 -13.14 -21.38
CA ASN A 214 1.88 -14.29 -22.26
C ASN A 214 1.11 -15.41 -21.56
N ALA A 215 0.19 -16.06 -22.27
CA ALA A 215 -0.67 -17.08 -21.66
C ALA A 215 0.12 -18.30 -21.14
N GLY A 216 1.15 -18.74 -21.88
CA GLY A 216 2.05 -19.79 -21.45
C GLY A 216 2.86 -19.42 -20.20
N ALA A 217 3.37 -18.18 -20.15
CA ALA A 217 4.11 -17.67 -18.99
C ALA A 217 3.23 -17.63 -17.73
N ILE A 218 2.00 -17.11 -17.82
CA ILE A 218 1.05 -17.12 -16.69
C ILE A 218 0.69 -18.53 -16.27
N ALA A 219 0.44 -19.44 -17.21
CA ALA A 219 0.14 -20.82 -16.87
C ALA A 219 1.29 -21.48 -16.10
N ASN A 220 2.54 -21.26 -16.54
CA ASN A 220 3.72 -21.77 -15.85
C ASN A 220 3.87 -21.15 -14.45
N LEU A 221 3.73 -19.83 -14.33
CA LEU A 221 3.81 -19.12 -13.06
C LEU A 221 2.77 -19.65 -12.06
N VAL A 222 1.52 -19.79 -12.50
CA VAL A 222 0.42 -20.28 -11.66
C VAL A 222 0.66 -21.72 -11.22
N LEU A 223 1.11 -22.59 -12.11
CA LEU A 223 1.41 -23.97 -11.76
C LEU A 223 2.57 -24.05 -10.77
N LEU A 224 3.70 -23.37 -11.05
CA LEU A 224 4.88 -23.38 -10.21
C LEU A 224 4.56 -22.87 -8.80
N LEU A 225 3.90 -21.72 -8.68
CA LEU A 225 3.61 -21.11 -7.38
C LEU A 225 2.49 -21.84 -6.63
N SER A 226 1.55 -22.49 -7.32
CA SER A 226 0.57 -23.37 -6.65
C SER A 226 1.22 -24.62 -6.09
N THR A 227 2.17 -25.21 -6.83
CA THR A 227 2.90 -26.41 -6.38
C THR A 227 3.88 -26.10 -5.25
N HIS A 228 4.66 -25.03 -5.37
CA HIS A 228 5.74 -24.72 -4.45
C HIS A 228 5.37 -23.70 -3.37
N GLY A 229 4.18 -23.09 -3.41
CA GLY A 229 3.71 -22.08 -2.46
C GLY A 229 3.94 -22.45 -0.99
N PRO A 230 3.54 -23.65 -0.51
CA PRO A 230 3.82 -24.06 0.87
C PRO A 230 5.31 -24.13 1.22
N ALA A 231 6.17 -24.52 0.27
CA ALA A 231 7.62 -24.55 0.47
C ALA A 231 8.20 -23.14 0.49
N LEU A 232 7.74 -22.25 -0.41
CA LEU A 232 8.13 -20.85 -0.45
C LEU A 232 7.74 -20.12 0.83
N ARG A 233 6.55 -20.37 1.38
CA ARG A 233 6.13 -19.81 2.68
C ARG A 233 7.04 -20.25 3.82
N ARG A 234 7.45 -21.53 3.85
CA ARG A 234 8.42 -22.02 4.84
C ARG A 234 9.79 -21.38 4.65
N LEU A 235 10.27 -21.28 3.42
CA LEU A 235 11.56 -20.68 3.07
C LEU A 235 11.62 -19.19 3.46
N CYS A 236 10.56 -18.44 3.13
CA CYS A 236 10.41 -17.02 3.45
C CYS A 236 10.01 -16.77 4.92
N LYS A 237 9.77 -17.83 5.70
CA LYS A 237 9.31 -17.74 7.09
C LYS A 237 8.05 -16.88 7.23
N THR A 238 7.09 -17.06 6.32
CA THR A 238 5.83 -16.30 6.32
C THR A 238 5.14 -16.39 7.68
N PRO A 239 4.88 -15.27 8.35
CA PRO A 239 4.29 -15.30 9.68
C PRO A 239 2.90 -15.95 9.70
N ALA A 240 2.65 -16.78 10.71
CA ALA A 240 1.39 -17.52 10.83
C ALA A 240 0.17 -16.63 11.09
N HIS A 241 0.37 -15.41 11.60
CA HIS A 241 -0.69 -14.45 11.86
C HIS A 241 -1.10 -13.62 10.65
N PHE A 242 -0.42 -13.75 9.50
CA PHE A 242 -0.81 -13.05 8.28
C PHE A 242 -2.23 -13.46 7.86
N ARG A 243 -3.13 -12.48 7.71
CA ARG A 243 -4.55 -12.71 7.40
C ARG A 243 -4.91 -12.48 5.93
N ARG A 244 -4.13 -11.68 5.21
CA ARG A 244 -4.38 -11.26 3.82
C ARG A 244 -3.53 -12.05 2.80
N VAL A 245 -3.22 -13.30 3.15
CA VAL A 245 -2.43 -14.26 2.36
C VAL A 245 -3.21 -15.56 2.22
N GLY A 246 -2.86 -16.40 1.24
CA GLY A 246 -3.60 -17.62 0.95
C GLY A 246 -3.47 -18.10 -0.49
N THR A 247 -4.01 -19.29 -0.76
CA THR A 247 -3.96 -19.90 -2.09
C THR A 247 -4.92 -19.22 -3.07
N TRP A 248 -4.62 -19.33 -4.36
CA TRP A 248 -5.55 -18.93 -5.41
C TRP A 248 -6.84 -19.77 -5.41
N PRO A 249 -7.94 -19.24 -5.97
CA PRO A 249 -9.15 -20.01 -6.20
C PRO A 249 -8.88 -21.17 -7.18
N GLY A 250 -9.50 -22.33 -6.96
CA GLY A 250 -9.37 -23.49 -7.85
C GLY A 250 -9.77 -23.18 -9.30
N ALA A 251 -10.67 -22.22 -9.51
CA ALA A 251 -11.05 -21.73 -10.83
C ALA A 251 -9.87 -21.15 -11.63
N LEU A 252 -8.88 -20.55 -10.97
CA LEU A 252 -7.66 -20.09 -11.64
C LEU A 252 -6.85 -21.26 -12.17
N LEU A 253 -6.65 -22.30 -11.35
CA LEU A 253 -5.94 -23.51 -11.76
C LEU A 253 -6.64 -24.22 -12.92
N SER A 254 -7.97 -24.35 -12.86
CA SER A 254 -8.75 -24.93 -13.96
C SER A 254 -8.64 -24.09 -15.23
N CYS A 255 -8.64 -22.76 -15.12
CA CYS A 255 -8.53 -21.85 -16.25
C CYS A 255 -7.18 -21.99 -16.97
N VAL A 256 -6.06 -21.97 -16.23
CA VAL A 256 -4.72 -22.05 -16.85
C VAL A 256 -4.35 -23.45 -17.35
N ASN A 257 -5.02 -24.49 -16.85
CA ASN A 257 -4.88 -25.86 -17.33
C ASN A 257 -5.85 -26.22 -18.47
N ALA A 258 -6.75 -25.31 -18.87
CA ALA A 258 -7.59 -25.54 -20.03
C ALA A 258 -6.72 -25.76 -21.27
N ILE A 259 -7.13 -26.71 -22.12
CA ILE A 259 -6.29 -27.21 -23.22
C ILE A 259 -5.90 -26.10 -24.21
N ASP A 260 -6.73 -25.08 -24.34
CA ASP A 260 -6.56 -23.95 -25.26
C ASP A 260 -5.82 -22.76 -24.61
N PHE A 261 -5.74 -22.68 -23.27
CA PHE A 261 -5.31 -21.48 -22.57
C PHE A 261 -3.91 -21.03 -23.01
N ARG A 262 -2.95 -21.96 -23.05
CA ARG A 262 -1.55 -21.66 -23.38
C ARG A 262 -1.35 -21.11 -24.78
N SER A 263 -2.26 -21.43 -25.70
CA SER A 263 -2.22 -20.95 -27.10
C SER A 263 -2.96 -19.63 -27.31
N LEU A 264 -3.66 -19.10 -26.30
CA LEU A 264 -4.40 -17.86 -26.45
C LEU A 264 -3.47 -16.67 -26.70
N PRO A 265 -3.86 -15.75 -27.59
CA PRO A 265 -3.31 -14.40 -27.59
C PRO A 265 -3.49 -13.76 -26.21
N TRP A 266 -2.49 -12.98 -25.78
CA TRP A 266 -2.51 -12.37 -24.44
C TRP A 266 -3.82 -11.60 -24.13
N PRO A 267 -4.38 -10.77 -25.03
CA PRO A 267 -5.62 -10.05 -24.74
C PRO A 267 -6.81 -10.98 -24.38
N GLU A 268 -6.88 -12.15 -25.02
CA GLU A 268 -7.94 -13.15 -24.76
C GLU A 268 -7.70 -13.90 -23.45
N ALA A 269 -6.45 -14.29 -23.18
CA ALA A 269 -6.07 -14.88 -21.90
C ALA A 269 -6.35 -13.91 -20.74
N GLN A 270 -5.98 -12.65 -20.90
CA GLN A 270 -6.23 -11.59 -19.92
C GLN A 270 -7.73 -11.38 -19.70
N ALA A 271 -8.55 -11.32 -20.75
CA ALA A 271 -9.99 -11.23 -20.63
C ALA A 271 -10.57 -12.42 -19.84
N ARG A 272 -10.08 -13.63 -20.09
CA ARG A 272 -10.47 -14.85 -19.37
C ARG A 272 -10.04 -14.81 -17.89
N LEU A 273 -8.88 -14.24 -17.56
CA LEU A 273 -8.45 -14.08 -16.16
C LEU A 273 -9.33 -13.08 -15.39
N ARG A 274 -9.81 -12.01 -16.05
CA ARG A 274 -10.67 -11.00 -15.41
C ARG A 274 -12.01 -11.55 -14.93
N THR A 275 -12.55 -12.57 -15.62
CA THR A 275 -13.84 -13.17 -15.24
C THR A 275 -13.77 -13.96 -13.92
N LEU A 276 -12.57 -14.30 -13.46
CA LEU A 276 -12.36 -15.09 -12.24
C LEU A 276 -12.52 -14.29 -10.94
N GLY A 277 -12.65 -12.96 -11.00
CA GLY A 277 -12.80 -12.13 -9.81
C GLY A 277 -11.60 -12.21 -8.86
N LEU A 278 -10.38 -12.26 -9.39
CA LEU A 278 -9.15 -12.43 -8.60
C LEU A 278 -9.01 -11.34 -7.52
N SER A 279 -8.64 -11.76 -6.32
CA SER A 279 -8.39 -10.90 -5.17
C SER A 279 -6.89 -10.65 -4.97
N LYS A 280 -6.54 -9.48 -4.42
CA LYS A 280 -5.17 -9.21 -3.95
C LYS A 280 -4.82 -9.96 -2.66
N TYR A 281 -5.83 -10.43 -1.92
CA TYR A 281 -5.65 -11.14 -0.65
C TYR A 281 -5.28 -12.62 -0.88
N CYS A 282 -4.10 -12.85 -1.43
CA CYS A 282 -3.49 -14.16 -1.63
C CYS A 282 -1.95 -14.04 -1.55
N ASP A 283 -1.26 -15.17 -1.57
CA ASP A 283 0.21 -15.23 -1.49
C ASP A 283 0.88 -14.46 -2.62
N PHE A 284 0.28 -14.51 -3.82
CA PHE A 284 0.83 -13.99 -5.06
C PHE A 284 -0.28 -13.29 -5.87
N ASN A 285 -0.30 -11.97 -5.86
CA ASN A 285 -1.40 -11.21 -6.47
C ASN A 285 -1.23 -11.08 -7.99
N LEU A 286 -2.15 -11.71 -8.73
CA LEU A 286 -2.27 -11.63 -10.20
C LEU A 286 -3.38 -10.69 -10.68
N LYS A 287 -4.16 -10.11 -9.77
CA LYS A 287 -5.24 -9.16 -10.09
C LYS A 287 -4.69 -7.99 -10.92
N ASN A 288 -3.51 -7.50 -10.54
CA ASN A 288 -2.83 -6.39 -11.20
C ASN A 288 -2.49 -6.68 -12.68
N ILE A 289 -2.13 -7.93 -12.99
CA ILE A 289 -1.89 -8.40 -14.36
C ILE A 289 -3.22 -8.54 -15.12
N ALA A 290 -4.20 -9.19 -14.50
CA ALA A 290 -5.50 -9.46 -15.12
C ALA A 290 -6.23 -8.15 -15.48
N TYR A 291 -6.27 -7.17 -14.58
CA TYR A 291 -6.96 -5.90 -14.83
C TYR A 291 -6.14 -4.88 -15.60
N GLY A 292 -4.81 -5.03 -15.69
CA GLY A 292 -3.97 -4.27 -16.64
C GLY A 292 -3.93 -2.76 -16.42
N ARG A 293 -4.15 -2.28 -15.18
CA ARG A 293 -4.05 -0.84 -14.89
C ARG A 293 -2.58 -0.43 -14.94
N GLU A 294 -2.25 0.52 -15.80
CA GLU A 294 -0.85 0.94 -16.09
C GLU A 294 -0.04 1.21 -14.82
N SER A 295 -0.59 1.98 -13.86
CA SER A 295 0.10 2.33 -12.62
C SER A 295 0.25 1.19 -11.60
N LEU A 296 -0.36 0.03 -11.86
CA LEU A 296 -0.40 -1.11 -10.95
C LEU A 296 -0.01 -2.41 -11.67
N HIS A 297 0.46 -2.36 -12.92
CA HIS A 297 0.62 -3.55 -13.77
C HIS A 297 1.82 -4.41 -13.33
N THR A 298 1.62 -5.18 -12.27
CA THR A 298 2.66 -5.87 -11.52
C THR A 298 2.25 -7.30 -11.17
N PHE A 299 3.23 -8.18 -11.06
CA PHE A 299 3.13 -9.40 -10.26
C PHE A 299 3.58 -9.07 -8.84
N GLU A 300 2.76 -9.39 -7.84
CA GLU A 300 3.04 -9.00 -6.47
C GLU A 300 3.20 -10.21 -5.53
N VAL A 301 4.31 -10.23 -4.79
CA VAL A 301 4.61 -11.24 -3.76
C VAL A 301 4.23 -10.70 -2.39
N ARG A 302 3.40 -11.45 -1.64
CA ARG A 302 2.80 -10.99 -0.37
C ARG A 302 3.10 -11.88 0.84
N ILE A 303 4.03 -12.82 0.69
CA ILE A 303 4.33 -13.82 1.73
C ILE A 303 5.55 -13.48 2.58
N LEU A 304 6.18 -12.32 2.37
CA LEU A 304 7.41 -11.95 3.04
C LEU A 304 7.12 -11.24 4.36
N PRO A 305 7.82 -11.59 5.45
CA PRO A 305 7.84 -10.73 6.63
C PRO A 305 8.45 -9.36 6.28
N ALA A 306 8.11 -8.34 7.06
CA ALA A 306 8.78 -7.05 6.94
C ALA A 306 10.28 -7.16 7.22
N TYR A 307 11.08 -6.53 6.36
CA TYR A 307 12.53 -6.49 6.47
C TYR A 307 13.03 -5.07 6.75
N LEU A 308 13.95 -4.96 7.70
CA LEU A 308 14.71 -3.74 7.96
C LEU A 308 16.16 -3.84 7.47
N ASP A 309 16.55 -5.00 6.94
CA ASP A 309 17.84 -5.25 6.31
C ASP A 309 17.68 -5.23 4.78
N PRO A 310 18.35 -4.33 4.05
CA PRO A 310 18.27 -4.28 2.60
C PRO A 310 18.75 -5.58 1.92
N GLU A 311 19.71 -6.30 2.50
CA GLU A 311 20.19 -7.56 1.90
C GLU A 311 19.10 -8.63 1.95
N ALA A 312 18.31 -8.70 3.02
CA ALA A 312 17.18 -9.62 3.12
C ALA A 312 16.10 -9.34 2.05
N VAL A 313 15.81 -8.06 1.76
CA VAL A 313 14.88 -7.67 0.69
C VAL A 313 15.40 -8.12 -0.67
N LEU A 314 16.68 -7.87 -0.97
CA LEU A 314 17.30 -8.23 -2.25
C LEU A 314 17.39 -9.75 -2.44
N LEU A 315 17.71 -10.51 -1.39
CA LEU A 315 17.73 -11.97 -1.44
C LEU A 315 16.34 -12.54 -1.71
N ALA A 316 15.30 -12.00 -1.04
CA ALA A 316 13.93 -12.39 -1.31
C ALA A 316 13.53 -12.05 -2.75
N ALA A 317 13.86 -10.86 -3.23
CA ALA A 317 13.51 -10.47 -4.59
C ALA A 317 14.30 -11.25 -5.66
N GLY A 318 15.57 -11.59 -5.40
CA GLY A 318 16.35 -12.50 -6.24
C GLY A 318 15.76 -13.92 -6.32
N LEU A 319 15.21 -14.44 -5.21
CA LEU A 319 14.51 -15.74 -5.20
C LEU A 319 13.30 -15.76 -6.14
N PHE A 320 12.52 -14.67 -6.20
CA PHE A 320 11.32 -14.59 -7.06
C PHE A 320 11.61 -14.15 -8.50
N ALA A 321 12.79 -13.58 -8.75
CA ALA A 321 13.24 -13.23 -10.10
C ALA A 321 13.84 -14.41 -10.87
N ALA A 322 14.34 -15.43 -10.16
CA ALA A 322 14.93 -16.64 -10.72
C ALA A 322 13.88 -17.63 -11.25
#